data_AF-A0AAV5GJT7-F1
#
_entry.id   AF-A0AAV5GJT7-F1
#
_cell.length_a   1.000
_cell.length_b   1.000
_cell.length_c   1.000
_cell.angle_alpha   90.00
_cell.angle_beta   90.00
_cell.angle_gamma   90.00
#
_symmetry.space_group_name_H-M   'P 1'
#
loop_
_entity.id
_entity.type
_entity.pdbx_description
1 polymer ?
#
loop_
_entity_poly.entity_id
_entity_poly.type
_entity_poly.pdbx_seq_one_letter_code
_entity_poly.pdbx_strand_id
1 'polypeptide(L)'
;MSPSNEPFAPQPAEQATAAKARVPLGWRDACGKRAHLAPSRLLVPLNVCRHENLYATWKCDDERHIYEKCQYDDYINRMKLLSKQELAKADA
;
A
#
# COMPACT_ATOMS: atom_id res chain seq x y z
N MET A 1 16.86 -12.52 3.45
CA MET A 1 15.51 -12.76 3.99
C MET A 1 14.55 -12.71 2.81
N SER A 2 13.87 -13.82 2.55
CA SER A 2 13.21 -14.16 1.30
C SER A 2 12.26 -13.07 0.78
N PRO A 3 12.17 -12.84 -0.55
CA PRO A 3 11.03 -12.15 -1.10
C PRO A 3 9.82 -12.99 -0.71
N SER A 4 8.92 -12.41 0.08
CA SER A 4 7.70 -13.05 0.53
C SER A 4 6.95 -13.56 -0.70
N ASN A 5 7.01 -14.87 -0.92
CA ASN A 5 6.28 -15.60 -1.95
C ASN A 5 4.80 -15.76 -1.56
N GLU A 6 4.30 -14.85 -0.72
CA GLU A 6 2.91 -14.82 -0.31
C GLU A 6 2.11 -14.02 -1.34
N PRO A 7 0.92 -14.52 -1.74
CA PRO A 7 0.02 -13.73 -2.58
C PRO A 7 -0.26 -12.41 -1.88
N PHE A 8 0.05 -11.30 -2.56
CA PHE A 8 -0.41 -9.99 -2.11
C PHE A 8 -1.93 -10.02 -2.09
N ALA A 9 -2.48 -10.02 -0.88
CA ALA A 9 -3.92 -9.95 -0.64
C ALA A 9 -4.26 -8.50 -0.29
N PRO A 10 -4.54 -7.64 -1.29
CA PRO A 10 -4.89 -6.25 -1.03
C PRO A 10 -6.21 -6.20 -0.28
N GLN A 11 -6.19 -5.67 0.94
CA GLN A 11 -7.41 -5.34 1.66
C GLN A 11 -7.55 -3.81 1.68
N PRO A 12 -8.46 -3.24 0.87
CA PRO A 12 -8.66 -1.80 0.88
C PRO A 12 -9.08 -1.33 2.28
N ALA A 13 -8.68 -0.11 2.63
CA ALA A 13 -9.19 0.55 3.82
C ALA A 13 -10.72 0.63 3.74
N GLU A 14 -11.39 0.40 4.88
CA GLU A 14 -12.84 0.53 4.94
C GLU A 14 -13.21 1.97 4.57
N GLN A 15 -14.17 2.18 3.67
CA GLN A 15 -14.43 3.49 3.08
C GLN A 15 -14.76 4.56 4.14
N ALA A 16 -15.47 4.18 5.20
CA ALA A 16 -15.77 5.05 6.34
C ALA A 16 -14.48 5.49 7.08
N THR A 17 -13.50 4.60 7.21
CA THR A 17 -12.22 4.88 7.88
C THR A 17 -11.33 5.83 7.10
N ALA A 18 -11.31 5.71 5.77
CA ALA A 18 -10.58 6.60 4.87
C ALA A 18 -11.26 7.98 4.75
N ALA A 19 -12.60 8.02 4.81
CA ALA A 19 -13.36 9.26 4.83
C ALA A 19 -13.11 10.05 6.12
N LYS A 20 -13.15 9.40 7.29
CA LYS A 20 -12.81 10.03 8.58
C LYS A 20 -11.41 10.63 8.59
N ALA A 21 -10.44 9.94 7.99
CA ALA A 21 -9.06 10.40 7.89
C ALA A 21 -8.81 11.39 6.72
N ARG A 22 -9.87 11.82 6.00
CA ARG A 22 -9.80 12.75 4.87
C ARG A 22 -8.78 12.35 3.78
N VAL A 23 -8.64 11.05 3.54
CA VAL A 23 -7.74 10.53 2.50
C VAL A 23 -8.34 10.84 1.12
N PRO A 24 -7.62 11.49 0.20
CA PRO A 24 -8.10 11.74 -1.16
C PRO A 24 -8.32 10.43 -1.92
N LEU A 25 -9.23 10.41 -2.90
CA LEU A 25 -9.64 9.18 -3.60
C LEU A 25 -8.46 8.43 -4.24
N GLY A 26 -7.48 9.14 -4.82
CA GLY A 26 -6.30 8.51 -5.43
C GLY A 26 -5.43 7.72 -4.46
N TRP A 27 -5.49 8.03 -3.16
CA TRP A 27 -4.70 7.39 -2.11
C TRP A 27 -5.48 6.31 -1.35
N ARG A 28 -6.69 5.97 -1.81
CA ARG A 28 -7.51 4.88 -1.26
C ARG A 28 -7.22 3.57 -1.99
N ASP A 29 -5.94 3.26 -2.07
CA ASP A 29 -5.43 2.08 -2.75
C ASP A 29 -5.48 0.83 -1.87
N ALA A 30 -5.09 -0.29 -2.47
CA ALA A 30 -4.87 -1.58 -1.82
C ALA A 30 -3.94 -1.49 -0.59
N CYS A 31 -3.09 -0.48 -0.53
CA CYS A 31 -2.11 -0.26 0.55
C CYS A 31 -2.69 0.47 1.77
N GLY A 32 -4.00 0.75 1.76
CA GLY A 32 -4.70 1.32 2.91
C GLY A 32 -4.73 0.43 4.16
N LYS A 33 -4.64 -0.90 4.03
CA LYS A 33 -4.44 -1.85 5.15
C LYS A 33 -3.38 -2.87 4.75
N ARG A 34 -2.45 -3.22 5.64
CA ARG A 34 -1.58 -4.40 5.42
C ARG A 34 -2.20 -5.63 6.07
N ALA A 35 -2.33 -6.71 5.30
CA ALA A 35 -3.13 -7.89 5.65
C ALA A 35 -2.49 -8.91 6.60
N HIS A 36 -1.29 -8.70 7.14
CA HIS A 36 -0.56 -9.83 7.75
C HIS A 36 -0.21 -9.79 9.23
N LEU A 37 -0.23 -8.66 9.97
CA LEU A 37 -0.17 -8.72 11.46
C LEU A 37 -0.30 -7.40 12.23
N ALA A 38 -0.83 -6.31 11.65
CA ALA A 38 -0.93 -5.05 12.40
C ALA A 38 -2.15 -4.23 12.01
N PRO A 39 -2.91 -3.66 12.97
CA PRO A 39 -4.02 -2.72 12.74
C PRO A 39 -3.54 -1.34 12.23
N SER A 40 -2.48 -1.30 11.42
CA SER A 40 -1.90 -0.06 10.92
C SER A 40 -2.48 0.25 9.54
N ARG A 41 -3.50 1.13 9.53
CA ARG A 41 -3.74 2.04 8.40
C ARG A 41 -2.37 2.59 8.03
N LEU A 42 -1.83 2.42 6.83
CA LEU A 42 -0.41 2.72 6.61
C LEU A 42 -0.16 4.22 6.33
N LEU A 43 -1.06 4.84 5.58
CA LEU A 43 -0.95 6.25 5.19
C LEU A 43 -1.37 7.22 6.30
N VAL A 44 -2.33 6.83 7.14
CA VAL A 44 -2.84 7.67 8.24
C VAL A 44 -1.76 7.99 9.29
N PRO A 45 -1.03 7.03 9.88
CA PRO A 45 0.03 7.29 10.86
C PRO A 45 1.21 8.01 10.22
N LEU A 46 1.53 7.75 8.94
CA LEU A 46 2.55 8.51 8.22
C LEU A 46 2.16 10.01 8.14
N ASN A 47 0.90 10.30 7.83
CA ASN A 47 0.42 11.68 7.80
C ASN A 47 0.36 12.30 9.20
N VAL A 48 -0.02 11.54 10.23
CA VAL A 48 0.04 12.01 11.63
C VAL A 48 1.48 12.35 12.01
N CYS A 49 2.42 11.44 11.78
CA CYS A 49 3.85 11.65 12.08
C CYS A 49 4.42 12.85 11.30
N ARG A 50 4.04 13.04 10.03
CA ARG A 50 4.42 14.22 9.22
C ARG A 50 3.89 15.52 9.82
N HIS A 51 2.65 15.56 10.26
CA HIS A 51 2.08 16.74 10.89
C HIS A 51 2.72 17.04 12.25
N GLU A 52 2.98 16.02 13.07
CA GLU A 52 3.63 16.16 14.38
C GLU A 52 5.08 16.65 14.27
N ASN A 53 5.82 16.18 13.26
CA ASN A 53 7.22 16.54 13.05
C ASN A 53 7.42 17.67 12.02
N LEU A 54 6.36 18.41 11.67
CA LEU A 54 6.40 19.52 10.71
C LEU A 54 7.08 19.14 9.37
N TYR A 55 6.86 17.91 8.89
CA TYR A 55 7.45 17.38 7.66
C TYR A 55 8.99 17.36 7.65
N ALA A 56 9.63 17.21 8.82
CA ALA A 56 11.06 16.94 8.90
C ALA A 56 11.46 15.70 8.08
N THR A 57 12.53 15.82 7.29
CA THR A 57 12.96 14.80 6.32
C THR A 57 13.61 13.56 6.96
N TRP A 58 14.09 13.68 8.20
CA TRP A 58 14.76 12.60 8.96
C TRP A 58 13.83 11.90 9.97
N LYS A 59 12.53 12.20 9.93
CA LYS A 59 11.51 11.59 10.79
C LYS A 59 10.53 10.79 9.94
N CYS A 60 9.88 9.81 10.57
CA CYS A 60 8.86 8.96 9.95
C CYS A 60 9.37 8.05 8.81
N ASP A 61 10.65 7.67 8.86
CA ASP A 61 11.24 6.82 7.83
C ASP A 61 10.64 5.42 7.84
N ASP A 62 10.43 4.81 9.01
CA ASP A 62 9.89 3.45 9.09
C ASP A 62 8.48 3.37 8.46
N GLU A 63 7.58 4.29 8.83
CA GLU A 63 6.23 4.32 8.26
C GLU A 63 6.26 4.59 6.75
N ARG A 64 7.19 5.44 6.29
CA ARG A 64 7.40 5.73 4.87
C ARG A 64 7.86 4.50 4.11
N HIS A 65 8.89 3.80 4.59
CA HIS A 65 9.42 2.60 3.94
C HIS A 65 8.40 1.46 3.91
N ILE A 66 7.59 1.31 4.96
CA ILE A 66 6.52 0.30 4.96
C ILE A 66 5.47 0.64 3.89
N TYR A 67 5.11 1.94 3.73
CA TYR A 67 4.20 2.39 2.68
C TYR A 67 4.74 2.16 1.28
N GLU A 68 5.99 2.55 1.03
CA GLU A 68 6.68 2.35 -0.25
C GLU A 68 6.79 0.85 -0.60
N LYS A 69 7.10 0.00 0.38
CA LYS A 69 7.14 -1.45 0.17
C LYS A 69 5.78 -1.99 -0.28
N CYS A 70 4.69 -1.53 0.32
CA CYS A 70 3.36 -1.96 -0.11
C CYS A 70 3.06 -1.55 -1.56
N GLN A 71 3.38 -0.30 -1.92
CA GLN A 71 3.18 0.17 -3.29
C GLN A 71 4.01 -0.63 -4.30
N TYR A 72 5.23 -0.98 -3.93
CA TYR A 72 6.10 -1.83 -4.75
C TYR A 72 5.49 -3.22 -4.95
N ASP A 73 5.01 -3.84 -3.87
CA ASP A 73 4.35 -5.14 -3.94
C ASP A 73 3.11 -5.07 -4.86
N ASP A 74 2.25 -4.06 -4.71
CA ASP A 74 1.07 -3.86 -5.58
C ASP A 74 1.46 -3.69 -7.06
N TYR A 75 2.48 -2.89 -7.35
CA TYR A 75 2.99 -2.71 -8.72
C TYR A 75 3.42 -4.02 -9.35
N ILE A 76 4.22 -4.83 -8.63
CA ILE A 76 4.68 -6.13 -9.12
C ILE A 76 3.49 -7.07 -9.38
N ASN A 77 2.44 -7.02 -8.57
CA ASN A 77 1.25 -7.82 -8.81
C ASN A 77 0.48 -7.38 -10.04
N ARG A 78 0.33 -6.08 -10.28
CA ARG A 78 -0.28 -5.56 -11.52
C ARG A 78 0.51 -5.97 -12.76
N MET A 79 1.84 -5.95 -12.69
CA MET A 79 2.70 -6.42 -13.78
C MET A 79 2.51 -7.92 -14.06
N LYS A 80 2.39 -8.75 -13.01
CA LYS A 80 2.11 -10.19 -13.15
C LYS A 80 0.71 -10.46 -13.72
N LEU A 81 -0.28 -9.62 -13.38
CA LEU A 81 -1.63 -9.74 -13.95
C LEU A 81 -1.62 -9.38 -15.44
N LEU A 82 -0.93 -8.31 -15.80
CA LEU A 82 -0.78 -7.89 -17.20
C LEU A 82 -0.06 -8.98 -18.02
N SER A 83 1.07 -9.52 -17.54
CA SER A 83 1.79 -10.57 -18.27
C SER A 83 0.94 -11.83 -18.50
N LYS A 84 0.13 -12.24 -17.52
CA LYS A 84 -0.82 -13.34 -17.67
C LYS A 84 -1.89 -13.05 -18.73
N GLN A 85 -2.40 -11.81 -18.78
CA GLN A 85 -3.37 -11.41 -19.80
C GLN A 85 -2.76 -11.40 -21.20
N GLU A 86 -1.52 -10.93 -21.34
CA GLU A 86 -0.83 -10.91 -22.64
C GLU A 86 -0.52 -12.32 -23.15
N LEU A 87 -0.10 -13.24 -22.28
CA LEU A 87 0.08 -14.66 -22.65
C LEU A 87 -1.25 -15.29 -23.09
N ALA A 88 -2.33 -15.08 -22.33
CA ALA A 88 -3.65 -15.60 -22.69
C ALA A 88 -4.20 -15.03 -24.01
N LYS A 89 -3.81 -13.80 -24.40
CA LYS A 89 -4.15 -13.21 -25.70
C LYS A 89 -3.29 -13.78 -26.84
N ALA A 90 -2.03 -14.14 -26.56
CA ALA A 90 -1.14 -14.72 -27.57
C ALA A 90 -1.47 -16.19 -27.87
N ASP A 91 -2.05 -16.90 -26.89
CA ASP A 91 -2.52 -18.29 -27.03
C ASP A 91 -3.91 -18.41 -27.67
N ALA A 92 -4.61 -17.29 -27.94
CA ALA A 92 -5.95 -17.22 -28.52
C ALA A 92 -5.92 -16.79 -29.99
#